data_AF-A0A1G2TIC8-F1
#
_entry.id   AF-A0A1G2TIC8-F1
#
_cell.length_a   1.000
_cell.length_b   1.000
_cell.length_c   1.000
_cell.angle_alpha   90.00
_cell.angle_beta   90.00
_cell.angle_gamma   90.00
#
_symmetry.space_group_name_H-M   'P 1'
#
loop_
_entity.id
_entity.type
_entity.pdbx_description
1 polymer ?
#
loop_
_entity_poly.entity_id
_entity_poly.type
_entity_poly.pdbx_seq_one_letter_code
_entity_poly.pdbx_strand_id
1 'polypeptide(L)'
;MKQRILVFVMAAILVLAASPALAASTTAKASSTEKRIELQTSIAKKRADNTYRVINAAIQQLENIANRIESRIVKVETAGGVATESRVALAEARNYLSLAKTSIANFISLDLSGTDIRAKYDAVKAVATEAKGHLRNAHRALMKAVVSLKPGFRTPNATSTATTTSE
;
A
#
# COMPACT_ATOMS: atom_id res chain seq x y z
N MET A 1 22.09 39.57 43.27
CA MET A 1 21.30 38.50 42.62
C MET A 1 22.20 37.73 41.64
N LYS A 2 22.18 36.40 41.73
CA LYS A 2 22.57 35.38 40.71
C LYS A 2 24.08 35.25 40.38
N GLN A 3 24.79 34.30 41.01
CA GLN A 3 25.05 32.90 40.56
C GLN A 3 26.24 32.84 39.57
N ARG A 4 27.47 32.45 40.01
CA ARG A 4 28.01 31.07 40.04
C ARG A 4 27.75 30.36 38.69
N ILE A 5 28.73 30.03 37.85
CA ILE A 5 29.78 29.02 38.07
C ILE A 5 30.97 29.29 37.14
N LEU A 6 32.09 29.51 37.80
CA LEU A 6 33.47 29.46 37.33
C LEU A 6 33.91 27.99 37.45
N VAL A 7 34.82 27.56 36.57
CA VAL A 7 35.72 26.38 36.70
C VAL A 7 35.04 25.01 36.68
N PHE A 8 35.38 24.20 35.68
CA PHE A 8 35.79 22.78 35.80
C PHE A 8 36.02 22.30 34.34
N VAL A 9 37.12 22.70 33.70
CA VAL A 9 38.39 21.96 33.75
C VAL A 9 38.12 20.52 33.29
N MET A 10 38.19 20.18 32.01
CA MET A 10 39.44 19.95 31.24
C MET A 10 40.57 19.17 31.96
N ALA A 11 40.31 18.53 33.11
CA ALA A 11 41.26 17.61 33.71
C ALA A 11 40.55 16.60 34.61
N ALA A 12 40.28 15.43 34.07
CA ALA A 12 40.15 14.19 34.84
C ALA A 12 40.60 13.00 33.99
N ILE A 13 41.79 13.11 33.40
CA ILE A 13 42.66 11.96 33.22
C ILE A 13 43.38 11.80 34.57
N LEU A 14 42.73 11.11 35.50
CA LEU A 14 43.41 10.53 36.65
C LEU A 14 42.99 9.07 36.69
N VAL A 15 43.92 8.23 36.28
CA VAL A 15 43.87 6.77 36.40
C VAL A 15 43.63 6.43 37.87
N LEU A 16 42.44 5.94 38.19
CA LEU A 16 42.11 5.35 39.49
C LEU A 16 41.38 4.03 39.25
N ALA A 17 42.11 2.93 39.47
CA ALA A 17 41.66 1.55 39.62
C ALA A 17 40.52 1.08 38.70
N ALA A 18 40.89 0.41 37.60
CA ALA A 18 39.97 -0.41 36.82
C ALA A 18 39.38 -1.53 37.69
N SER A 19 38.17 -1.28 38.22
CA SER A 19 37.31 -2.33 38.75
C SER A 19 36.67 -3.08 37.56
N PRO A 20 36.89 -4.39 37.38
CA PRO A 20 36.33 -5.15 36.25
C PRO A 20 34.79 -5.28 36.29
N ALA A 21 34.16 -4.96 37.42
CA ALA A 21 32.72 -5.08 37.61
C ALA A 21 31.88 -4.05 36.82
N LEU A 22 32.41 -2.85 36.54
CA LEU A 22 31.65 -1.80 35.86
C LEU A 22 31.67 -1.99 34.33
N ALA A 23 32.77 -2.51 33.78
CA ALA A 23 32.93 -2.82 32.35
C ALA A 23 32.08 -4.02 31.90
N ALA A 24 31.83 -4.99 32.78
CA ALA A 24 30.94 -6.13 32.49
C ALA A 24 29.46 -5.71 32.41
N SER A 25 29.06 -4.70 33.17
CA SER A 25 27.66 -4.23 33.20
C SER A 25 27.27 -3.40 31.97
N THR A 26 28.22 -2.64 31.39
CA THR A 26 28.02 -1.84 30.18
C THR A 26 28.06 -2.70 28.92
N THR A 27 28.95 -3.70 28.85
CA THR A 27 28.99 -4.63 27.71
C THR A 27 27.78 -5.57 27.67
N ALA A 28 27.32 -6.06 28.83
CA ALA A 28 26.10 -6.88 28.90
C ALA A 28 24.84 -6.11 28.49
N LYS A 29 24.70 -4.84 28.92
CA LYS A 29 23.58 -3.97 28.53
C LYS A 29 23.66 -3.48 27.06
N ALA A 30 24.86 -3.26 26.53
CA ALA A 30 25.06 -2.95 25.12
C ALA A 30 24.62 -4.13 24.23
N SER A 31 25.05 -5.36 24.54
CA SER A 31 24.65 -6.55 23.78
C SER A 31 23.14 -6.82 23.84
N SER A 32 22.49 -6.51 24.95
CA SER A 32 21.03 -6.63 25.11
C SER A 32 20.27 -5.59 24.28
N THR A 33 20.81 -4.36 24.18
CA THR A 33 20.21 -3.28 23.39
C THR A 33 20.37 -3.52 21.89
N GLU A 34 21.55 -3.97 21.45
CA GLU A 34 21.83 -4.36 20.07
C GLU A 34 20.95 -5.52 19.60
N LYS A 35 20.85 -6.60 20.40
CA LYS A 35 19.95 -7.72 20.11
C LYS A 35 18.48 -7.29 20.00
N ARG A 36 18.02 -6.34 20.83
CA ARG A 36 16.66 -5.79 20.73
C ARG A 36 16.45 -4.99 19.45
N ILE A 37 17.42 -4.17 19.05
CA ILE A 37 17.37 -3.41 17.79
C ILE A 37 17.36 -4.37 16.59
N GLU A 38 18.18 -5.41 16.60
CA GLU A 38 18.23 -6.43 15.55
C GLU A 38 16.91 -7.23 15.45
N LEU A 39 16.33 -7.62 16.59
CA LEU A 39 15.01 -8.27 16.63
C LEU A 39 13.91 -7.33 16.10
N GLN A 40 13.92 -6.07 16.49
CA GLN A 40 12.89 -5.12 16.04
C GLN A 40 13.01 -4.81 14.54
N THR A 41 14.23 -4.65 14.03
CA THR A 41 14.48 -4.40 12.59
C THR A 41 14.12 -5.62 11.75
N SER A 42 14.44 -6.84 12.19
CA SER A 42 14.02 -8.06 11.49
C SER A 42 12.50 -8.26 11.47
N ILE A 43 11.80 -7.94 12.57
CA ILE A 43 10.33 -7.92 12.61
C ILE A 43 9.77 -6.88 11.64
N ALA A 44 10.33 -5.68 11.61
CA ALA A 44 9.90 -4.61 10.70
C ALA A 44 10.08 -5.03 9.23
N LYS A 45 11.24 -5.59 8.86
CA LYS A 45 11.50 -6.13 7.52
C LYS A 45 10.50 -7.23 7.14
N LYS A 46 10.25 -8.19 8.02
CA LYS A 46 9.30 -9.28 7.77
C LYS A 46 7.87 -8.76 7.61
N ARG A 47 7.47 -7.78 8.41
CA ARG A 47 6.16 -7.13 8.30
C ARG A 47 6.03 -6.40 6.97
N ALA A 48 7.10 -5.72 6.57
CA ALA A 48 7.15 -4.99 5.32
C ALA A 48 7.03 -5.92 4.11
N ASP A 49 7.83 -6.97 4.06
CA ASP A 49 7.79 -7.99 3.01
C ASP A 49 6.40 -8.64 2.89
N ASN A 50 5.80 -9.05 4.02
CA ASN A 50 4.47 -9.63 3.98
C ASN A 50 3.40 -8.62 3.50
N THR A 51 3.56 -7.34 3.85
CA THR A 51 2.66 -6.27 3.38
C THR A 51 2.78 -6.09 1.87
N TYR A 52 4.02 -6.03 1.37
CA TYR A 52 4.31 -5.98 -0.06
C TYR A 52 3.64 -7.16 -0.79
N ARG A 53 3.88 -8.38 -0.31
CA ARG A 53 3.36 -9.61 -0.93
C ARG A 53 1.83 -9.61 -1.03
N VAL A 54 1.14 -9.22 0.05
CA VAL A 54 -0.34 -9.19 0.07
C VAL A 54 -0.89 -8.13 -0.87
N ILE A 55 -0.33 -6.91 -0.87
CA ILE A 55 -0.80 -5.83 -1.74
C ILE A 55 -0.52 -6.17 -3.21
N ASN A 56 0.67 -6.70 -3.51
CA ASN A 56 1.02 -7.09 -4.87
C ASN A 56 0.11 -8.20 -5.42
N ALA A 57 -0.18 -9.22 -4.60
CA ALA A 57 -1.14 -10.26 -4.97
C ALA A 57 -2.54 -9.69 -5.25
N ALA A 58 -3.00 -8.72 -4.46
CA ALA A 58 -4.27 -8.05 -4.68
C ALA A 58 -4.28 -7.23 -5.98
N ILE A 59 -3.19 -6.54 -6.32
CA ILE A 59 -3.03 -5.85 -7.61
C ILE A 59 -3.19 -6.86 -8.76
N GLN A 60 -2.44 -7.95 -8.74
CA GLN A 60 -2.49 -8.98 -9.80
C GLN A 60 -3.90 -9.57 -9.95
N GLN A 61 -4.59 -9.84 -8.84
CA GLN A 61 -5.96 -10.36 -8.86
C GLN A 61 -6.93 -9.37 -9.52
N LEU A 62 -6.87 -8.09 -9.17
CA LEU A 62 -7.74 -7.06 -9.74
C LEU A 62 -7.40 -6.77 -11.21
N GLU A 63 -6.14 -6.89 -11.62
CA GLU A 63 -5.73 -6.81 -13.03
C GLU A 63 -6.31 -7.95 -13.85
N ASN A 64 -6.29 -9.18 -13.33
CA ASN A 64 -6.93 -10.31 -13.99
C ASN A 64 -8.44 -10.09 -14.15
N ILE A 65 -9.09 -9.48 -13.16
CA ILE A 65 -10.51 -9.11 -13.26
C ILE A 65 -10.71 -8.01 -14.31
N ALA A 66 -9.86 -6.98 -14.33
CA ALA A 66 -9.90 -5.92 -15.33
C ALA A 66 -9.78 -6.47 -16.76
N ASN A 67 -8.83 -7.39 -17.00
CA ASN A 67 -8.64 -8.06 -18.30
C ASN A 67 -9.90 -8.87 -18.72
N ARG A 68 -10.54 -9.55 -17.77
CA ARG A 68 -11.79 -10.30 -18.05
C ARG A 68 -12.96 -9.37 -18.38
N ILE A 69 -13.06 -8.23 -17.69
CA ILE A 69 -14.07 -7.20 -17.97
C ILE A 69 -13.83 -6.59 -19.35
N GLU A 70 -12.58 -6.27 -19.68
CA GLU A 70 -12.18 -5.77 -21.01
C GLU A 70 -12.59 -6.73 -22.12
N SER A 71 -12.28 -8.03 -21.97
CA SER A 71 -12.72 -9.06 -22.92
C SER A 71 -14.25 -9.11 -23.07
N ARG A 72 -15.01 -8.95 -21.97
CA ARG A 72 -16.48 -8.91 -22.02
C ARG A 72 -17.02 -7.66 -22.69
N ILE A 73 -16.41 -6.50 -22.45
CA ILE A 73 -16.75 -5.24 -23.13
C ILE A 73 -16.61 -5.44 -24.64
N VAL A 74 -15.46 -5.95 -25.09
CA VAL A 74 -15.21 -6.23 -26.52
C VAL A 74 -16.29 -7.15 -27.09
N LYS A 75 -16.62 -8.25 -26.40
CA LYS A 75 -17.68 -9.18 -26.84
C LYS A 75 -19.04 -8.50 -26.98
N VAL A 76 -19.42 -7.64 -26.05
CA VAL A 76 -20.68 -6.89 -26.11
C VAL A 76 -20.71 -5.97 -27.33
N GLU A 77 -19.62 -5.25 -27.58
CA GLU A 77 -19.53 -4.33 -28.73
C GLU A 77 -19.54 -5.07 -30.07
N THR A 78 -18.85 -6.22 -30.16
CA THR A 78 -18.90 -7.05 -31.36
C THR A 78 -20.29 -7.62 -31.64
N ALA A 79 -21.12 -7.77 -30.60
CA ALA A 79 -22.51 -8.18 -30.74
C ALA A 79 -23.47 -7.01 -31.01
N GLY A 80 -22.96 -5.79 -31.23
CA GLY A 80 -23.74 -4.58 -31.45
C GLY A 80 -24.27 -3.91 -30.18
N GLY A 81 -23.83 -4.34 -28.99
CA GLY A 81 -24.20 -3.74 -27.72
C GLY A 81 -23.37 -2.49 -27.38
N VAL A 82 -23.91 -1.64 -26.50
CA VAL A 82 -23.24 -0.43 -26.02
C VAL A 82 -22.66 -0.65 -24.63
N ALA A 83 -21.35 -0.43 -24.46
CA ALA A 83 -20.61 -0.65 -23.21
C ALA A 83 -19.84 0.58 -22.70
N THR A 84 -20.29 1.78 -23.06
CA THR A 84 -19.59 3.05 -22.78
C THR A 84 -19.31 3.27 -21.29
N GLU A 85 -20.31 3.11 -20.42
CA GLU A 85 -20.14 3.28 -18.97
C GLU A 85 -19.15 2.27 -18.38
N SER A 86 -19.21 1.03 -18.86
CA SER A 86 -18.31 -0.04 -18.44
C SER A 86 -16.86 0.27 -18.81
N ARG A 87 -16.64 0.88 -19.98
CA ARG A 87 -15.30 1.31 -20.43
C ARG A 87 -14.75 2.45 -19.59
N VAL A 88 -15.58 3.44 -19.25
CA VAL A 88 -15.19 4.53 -18.35
C VAL A 88 -14.81 3.98 -16.97
N ALA A 89 -15.66 3.14 -16.38
CA ALA A 89 -15.39 2.53 -15.08
C ALA A 89 -14.16 1.60 -15.09
N LEU A 90 -13.89 0.91 -16.20
CA LEU A 90 -12.66 0.12 -16.38
C LEU A 90 -11.42 1.02 -16.42
N ALA A 91 -11.48 2.15 -17.11
CA ALA A 91 -10.38 3.12 -17.15
C ALA A 91 -10.10 3.72 -15.75
N GLU A 92 -11.15 4.07 -15.00
CA GLU A 92 -11.03 4.50 -13.60
C GLU A 92 -10.35 3.42 -12.75
N ALA A 93 -10.76 2.16 -12.89
CA ALA A 93 -10.16 1.04 -12.16
C ALA A 93 -8.66 0.89 -12.49
N ARG A 94 -8.28 0.96 -13.76
CA ARG A 94 -6.88 0.90 -14.21
C ARG A 94 -6.04 2.04 -13.62
N ASN A 95 -6.60 3.24 -13.54
CA ASN A 95 -5.93 4.37 -12.91
C ASN A 95 -5.66 4.09 -11.42
N TYR A 96 -6.65 3.61 -10.66
CA TYR A 96 -6.43 3.25 -9.26
C TYR A 96 -5.44 2.09 -9.07
N LEU A 97 -5.40 1.11 -9.98
CA LEU A 97 -4.37 0.06 -9.95
C LEU A 97 -2.97 0.62 -10.22
N SER A 98 -2.84 1.60 -11.13
CA SER A 98 -1.58 2.30 -11.37
C SER A 98 -1.12 3.04 -10.11
N LEU A 99 -2.02 3.78 -9.44
CA LEU A 99 -1.70 4.45 -8.17
C LEU A 99 -1.27 3.46 -7.08
N ALA A 100 -1.97 2.32 -6.96
CA ALA A 100 -1.57 1.27 -6.00
C ALA A 100 -0.16 0.72 -6.28
N LYS A 101 0.21 0.55 -7.56
CA LYS A 101 1.57 0.16 -7.96
C LYS A 101 2.60 1.23 -7.60
N THR A 102 2.29 2.51 -7.80
CA THR A 102 3.18 3.60 -7.40
C THR A 102 3.40 3.61 -5.89
N SER A 103 2.34 3.49 -5.08
CA SER A 103 2.46 3.41 -3.63
C SER A 103 3.32 2.22 -3.19
N ILE A 104 3.18 1.06 -3.83
CA ILE A 104 3.98 -0.12 -3.47
C ILE A 104 5.42 -0.04 -3.98
N ALA A 105 5.71 0.70 -5.05
CA ALA A 105 7.08 0.97 -5.47
C ALA A 105 7.79 1.87 -4.45
N ASN A 106 7.11 2.91 -3.97
CA ASN A 106 7.61 3.78 -2.89
C ASN A 106 7.87 2.99 -1.59
N PHE A 107 7.09 1.92 -1.37
CA PHE A 107 7.30 0.99 -0.27
C PHE A 107 8.65 0.28 -0.32
N ILE A 108 9.06 -0.20 -1.49
CA ILE A 108 10.34 -0.92 -1.66
C ILE A 108 11.52 0.02 -1.44
N SER A 109 11.38 1.29 -1.79
CA SER A 109 12.43 2.31 -1.60
C SER A 109 12.58 2.82 -0.17
N LEU A 110 11.72 2.42 0.77
CA LEU A 110 11.84 2.84 2.17
C LEU A 110 13.07 2.21 2.82
N ASP A 111 14.01 3.05 3.24
CA ASP A 111 15.12 2.62 4.07
C ASP A 111 14.60 2.30 5.49
N LEU A 112 14.60 1.01 5.83
CA LEU A 112 14.21 0.47 7.14
C LEU A 112 15.40 0.29 8.09
N SER A 113 16.59 0.81 7.74
CA SER A 113 17.74 0.84 8.63
C SER A 113 17.65 2.02 9.62
N GLY A 114 18.46 1.96 10.68
CA GLY A 114 18.57 3.01 11.70
C GLY A 114 17.85 2.71 13.02
N THR A 115 17.93 3.68 13.94
CA THR A 115 17.51 3.53 15.34
C THR A 115 16.07 3.99 15.61
N ASP A 116 15.48 4.83 14.76
CA ASP A 116 14.10 5.31 14.92
C ASP A 116 13.08 4.37 14.27
N ILE A 117 12.93 3.19 14.87
CA ILE A 117 12.09 2.10 14.36
C ILE A 117 10.61 2.48 14.34
N ARG A 118 10.17 3.37 15.25
CA ARG A 118 8.76 3.77 15.34
C ARG A 118 8.35 4.62 14.16
N ALA A 119 9.15 5.62 13.79
CA ALA A 119 8.90 6.43 12.60
C ALA A 119 8.87 5.57 11.32
N LYS A 120 9.76 4.57 11.20
CA LYS A 120 9.76 3.65 10.06
C LYS A 120 8.50 2.80 9.99
N TYR A 121 8.02 2.31 11.13
CA TYR A 121 6.77 1.55 11.19
C TYR A 121 5.56 2.40 10.78
N ASP A 122 5.51 3.65 11.24
CA ASP A 122 4.43 4.58 10.87
C ASP A 122 4.47 4.90 9.37
N ALA A 123 5.66 5.05 8.78
CA ALA A 123 5.81 5.20 7.33
C ALA A 123 5.33 3.97 6.54
N VAL A 124 5.72 2.77 6.97
CA VAL A 124 5.24 1.49 6.41
C VAL A 124 3.71 1.41 6.45
N LYS A 125 3.12 1.78 7.59
CA LYS A 125 1.67 1.77 7.79
C LYS A 125 0.95 2.80 6.92
N ALA A 126 1.52 4.00 6.76
CA ALA A 126 0.96 5.06 5.93
C ALA A 126 0.87 4.59 4.46
N VAL A 127 1.97 4.09 3.90
CA VAL A 127 2.03 3.60 2.52
C VAL A 127 1.08 2.42 2.32
N ALA A 128 1.03 1.48 3.27
CA ALA A 128 0.10 0.36 3.21
C ALA A 128 -1.38 0.80 3.23
N THR A 129 -1.69 1.85 3.99
CA THR A 129 -3.05 2.40 4.10
C THR A 129 -3.46 3.09 2.80
N GLU A 130 -2.55 3.86 2.21
CA GLU A 130 -2.75 4.51 0.91
C GLU A 130 -2.97 3.49 -0.20
N ALA A 131 -2.07 2.50 -0.34
CA ALA A 131 -2.21 1.42 -1.31
C ALA A 131 -3.53 0.65 -1.15
N LYS A 132 -3.93 0.37 0.10
CA LYS A 132 -5.24 -0.23 0.41
C LYS A 132 -6.40 0.66 -0.04
N GLY A 133 -6.30 1.97 0.14
CA GLY A 133 -7.28 2.94 -0.36
C GLY A 133 -7.45 2.84 -1.87
N HIS A 134 -6.35 2.85 -2.61
CA HIS A 134 -6.35 2.67 -4.07
C HIS A 134 -6.96 1.32 -4.49
N LEU A 135 -6.59 0.21 -3.85
CA LEU A 135 -7.17 -1.10 -4.14
C LEU A 135 -8.68 -1.16 -3.91
N ARG A 136 -9.19 -0.52 -2.85
CA ARG A 136 -10.65 -0.45 -2.60
C ARG A 136 -11.36 0.35 -3.69
N ASN A 137 -10.76 1.45 -4.14
CA ASN A 137 -11.33 2.27 -5.20
C ASN A 137 -11.28 1.55 -6.56
N ALA A 138 -10.18 0.85 -6.86
CA ALA A 138 -10.08 -0.03 -8.02
C ALA A 138 -11.19 -1.09 -8.01
N HIS A 139 -11.37 -1.80 -6.88
CA HIS A 139 -12.42 -2.80 -6.75
C HIS A 139 -13.82 -2.21 -6.95
N ARG A 140 -14.13 -1.03 -6.37
CA ARG A 140 -15.41 -0.34 -6.58
C ARG A 140 -15.65 0.01 -8.04
N ALA A 141 -14.64 0.54 -8.73
CA ALA A 141 -14.72 0.87 -10.14
C ALA A 141 -14.92 -0.38 -11.02
N LEU A 142 -14.23 -1.50 -10.71
CA LEU A 142 -14.47 -2.78 -11.39
C LEU A 142 -15.90 -3.30 -11.17
N MET A 143 -16.45 -3.18 -9.95
CA MET A 143 -17.84 -3.55 -9.69
C MET A 143 -18.82 -2.68 -10.49
N LYS A 144 -18.57 -1.38 -10.59
CA LYS A 144 -19.35 -0.47 -11.45
C LYS A 144 -19.28 -0.92 -12.91
N ALA A 145 -18.09 -1.27 -13.42
CA ALA A 145 -17.92 -1.77 -14.77
C ALA A 145 -18.70 -3.08 -15.04
N VAL A 146 -18.71 -4.00 -14.07
CA VAL A 146 -19.48 -5.25 -14.16
C VAL A 146 -21.00 -4.98 -14.15
N VAL A 147 -21.47 -4.08 -13.29
CA VAL A 147 -22.90 -3.74 -13.20
C VAL A 147 -23.37 -3.08 -14.50
N SER A 148 -22.59 -2.15 -15.05
CA SER A 148 -22.89 -1.50 -16.33
C SER A 148 -22.87 -2.46 -17.53
N LEU A 149 -22.19 -3.62 -17.43
CA LEU A 149 -22.22 -4.69 -18.44
C LEU A 149 -23.42 -5.63 -18.35
N LYS A 150 -24.21 -5.59 -17.26
CA LYS A 150 -25.26 -6.59 -17.02
C LYS A 150 -26.36 -6.46 -18.09
N PRO A 151 -26.61 -7.50 -18.92
CA PRO A 151 -27.70 -7.46 -19.87
C PRO A 151 -29.03 -7.39 -19.11
N GLY A 152 -29.87 -6.41 -19.48
CA GLY A 152 -31.20 -6.20 -18.90
C GLY A 152 -31.48 -4.83 -18.27
N PHE A 153 -30.50 -3.91 -18.19
CA PHE A 153 -30.76 -2.56 -17.65
C PHE A 153 -30.87 -1.45 -18.70
N ARG A 154 -30.45 -1.70 -19.94
CA ARG A 154 -30.50 -0.74 -21.04
C ARG A 154 -30.62 -1.42 -22.40
N THR A 155 -31.82 -1.92 -22.70
CA THR A 155 -32.24 -2.04 -24.10
C THR A 155 -33.10 -0.82 -24.42
N PRO A 156 -32.57 0.24 -25.06
CA PRO A 156 -33.44 1.15 -25.76
C PRO A 156 -34.03 0.39 -26.95
N ASN A 157 -35.36 0.40 -27.01
CA ASN A 157 -36.18 0.16 -28.19
C ASN A 157 -36.46 -1.32 -28.55
N ALA A 158 -37.58 -1.84 -28.04
CA ALA A 158 -38.43 -2.69 -28.85
C ALA A 158 -39.19 -1.76 -29.80
N THR A 159 -38.73 -1.66 -31.04
CA THR A 159 -39.52 -1.07 -32.13
C THR A 159 -40.80 -1.87 -32.26
N SER A 160 -41.93 -1.33 -31.77
CA SER A 160 -43.25 -1.86 -32.09
C SER A 160 -43.51 -1.64 -33.57
N THR A 161 -43.40 -2.70 -34.36
CA THR A 161 -43.94 -2.74 -35.72
C THR A 161 -45.45 -2.53 -35.64
N ALA A 162 -45.94 -1.39 -36.13
CA ALA A 162 -47.36 -1.15 -36.31
C ALA A 162 -47.85 -1.94 -37.54
N THR A 163 -48.74 -2.90 -37.32
CA THR A 163 -49.51 -3.56 -38.38
C THR A 163 -50.56 -2.58 -38.90
N THR A 164 -50.39 -2.08 -40.12
CA THR A 164 -51.48 -1.47 -40.89
C THR A 164 -52.32 -2.58 -41.51
N THR A 165 -53.47 -2.87 -40.92
CA THR A 165 -54.52 -3.64 -41.58
C THR A 165 -55.42 -2.66 -42.32
N SER A 166 -55.44 -2.77 -43.64
CA SER A 166 -56.37 -2.08 -44.54
C SER A 166 -57.47 -3.07 -44.91
N GLU A 167 -58.72 -2.71 -44.62
CA GLU A 167 -59.95 -3.15 -45.30
C GLU A 167 -60.93 -1.98 -45.31
#